data_AF-A0A7Y2G1Q8-F1
#
_entry.id   AF-A0A7Y2G1Q8-F1
#
_cell.length_a   1.000
_cell.length_b   1.000
_cell.length_c   1.000
_cell.angle_alpha   90.00
_cell.angle_beta   90.00
_cell.angle_gamma   90.00
#
_symmetry.space_group_name_H-M   'P 1'
#
loop_
_entity.id
_entity.type
_entity.pdbx_description
1 polymer ?
#
loop_
_entity_poly.entity_id
_entity_poly.type
_entity_poly.pdbx_seq_one_letter_code
_entity_poly.pdbx_strand_id
1 'polypeptide(L)'
;MRTIQNRQDLEDILNGTCILGSGGGGPYSVGNALIEPIMKAGGVKLIEPSEAGDADHMAVAAGVGSPEAATSDPGAFAKIPVIAFDALAKMRGVTFDNVLSVEIGAGNSFVPMAVAATQGIPMIDGSGAGRAVPSLTM
;
A
#
# COMPACT_ATOMS: atom_id res chain seq x y z
N MET A 1 14.02 -0.09 -11.05
CA MET A 1 13.36 1.08 -10.41
C MET A 1 12.48 1.92 -11.35
N ARG A 2 11.15 1.90 -11.14
CA ARG A 2 10.11 2.67 -11.89
C ARG A 2 9.36 3.58 -10.92
N THR A 3 8.93 4.78 -11.34
CA THR A 3 8.08 5.66 -10.50
C THR A 3 6.68 5.77 -11.10
N ILE A 4 5.66 5.54 -10.27
CA ILE A 4 4.24 5.74 -10.61
C ILE A 4 3.81 7.09 -10.03
N GLN A 5 3.53 8.07 -10.89
CA GLN A 5 3.28 9.45 -10.46
C GLN A 5 2.12 10.16 -11.17
N ASN A 6 1.65 9.62 -12.30
CA ASN A 6 0.54 10.21 -13.03
C ASN A 6 -0.79 9.53 -12.68
N ARG A 7 -1.88 10.27 -12.87
CA ARG A 7 -3.23 9.83 -12.54
C ARG A 7 -3.66 8.58 -13.29
N GLN A 8 -3.38 8.51 -14.60
CA GLN A 8 -3.84 7.40 -15.43
C GLN A 8 -3.22 6.08 -14.96
N ASP A 9 -1.91 6.06 -14.71
CA ASP A 9 -1.23 4.85 -14.19
C ASP A 9 -1.84 4.39 -12.86
N LEU A 10 -2.17 5.32 -11.96
CA LEU A 10 -2.80 4.99 -10.68
C LEU A 10 -4.23 4.47 -10.87
N GLU A 11 -5.02 5.07 -11.77
CA GLU A 11 -6.36 4.58 -12.10
C GLU A 11 -6.32 3.18 -12.74
N ASP A 12 -5.36 2.92 -13.62
CA ASP A 12 -5.16 1.62 -14.25
C ASP A 12 -4.73 0.55 -13.22
N ILE A 13 -3.82 0.90 -12.30
CA ILE A 13 -3.42 0.02 -11.19
C ILE A 13 -4.61 -0.24 -10.26
N LEU A 14 -5.43 0.77 -9.95
CA LEU A 14 -6.61 0.60 -9.11
C LEU A 14 -7.61 -0.38 -9.73
N ASN A 15 -7.89 -0.22 -11.02
CA ASN A 15 -8.77 -1.13 -11.76
C ASN A 15 -8.17 -2.55 -11.82
N GLY A 16 -6.88 -2.66 -12.14
CA GLY A 16 -6.18 -3.93 -12.22
C GLY A 16 -6.17 -4.69 -10.89
N THR A 17 -5.83 -4.00 -9.79
CA THR A 17 -5.81 -4.59 -8.44
C THR A 17 -7.22 -4.95 -7.95
N CYS A 18 -8.26 -4.22 -8.36
CA CYS A 18 -9.65 -4.59 -8.09
C CYS A 18 -10.04 -5.92 -8.78
N ILE A 19 -9.61 -6.13 -10.01
CA ILE A 19 -9.89 -7.37 -10.77
C ILE A 19 -9.06 -8.54 -10.22
N LEU A 20 -7.76 -8.33 -10.03
CA LEU A 20 -6.81 -9.36 -9.58
C LEU A 20 -6.99 -9.73 -8.09
N GLY A 21 -7.66 -8.87 -7.31
CA GLY A 21 -7.96 -9.12 -5.90
C GLY A 21 -8.97 -10.24 -5.63
N SER A 22 -9.50 -10.92 -6.65
CA SER A 22 -10.40 -12.07 -6.46
C SER A 22 -11.65 -11.75 -5.62
N GLY A 23 -12.15 -10.51 -5.71
CA GLY A 23 -13.34 -10.02 -4.99
C GLY A 23 -13.10 -9.51 -3.57
N GLY A 24 -11.86 -9.56 -3.07
CA GLY A 24 -11.47 -9.03 -1.76
C GLY A 24 -10.47 -7.88 -1.85
N GLY A 25 -9.73 -7.65 -0.76
CA GLY A 25 -8.59 -6.73 -0.74
C GLY A 25 -8.93 -5.26 -0.51
N GLY A 26 -10.11 -4.99 0.04
CA GLY A 26 -10.55 -3.66 0.46
C GLY A 26 -11.40 -2.90 -0.58
N PRO A 27 -12.23 -1.93 -0.15
CA PRO A 27 -13.14 -1.21 -1.03
C PRO A 27 -12.42 -0.38 -2.10
N TYR A 28 -12.98 -0.35 -3.31
CA TYR A 28 -12.48 0.49 -4.42
C TYR A 28 -12.41 1.98 -4.03
N SER A 29 -13.39 2.47 -3.28
CA SER A 29 -13.45 3.86 -2.84
C SER A 29 -12.27 4.27 -1.96
N VAL A 30 -11.68 3.34 -1.20
CA VAL A 30 -10.46 3.59 -0.43
C VAL A 30 -9.29 3.84 -1.37
N GLY A 31 -9.02 2.92 -2.31
CA GLY A 31 -7.93 3.11 -3.29
C GLY A 31 -8.09 4.38 -4.12
N ASN A 32 -9.31 4.67 -4.57
CA ASN A 32 -9.62 5.89 -5.32
C ASN A 32 -9.34 7.17 -4.51
N ALA A 33 -9.64 7.17 -3.21
CA ALA A 33 -9.38 8.32 -2.34
C ALA A 33 -7.89 8.59 -2.12
N LEU A 34 -7.02 7.60 -2.36
CA LEU A 34 -5.57 7.70 -2.16
C LEU A 34 -4.80 8.17 -3.39
N ILE A 35 -5.40 8.14 -4.59
CA ILE A 35 -4.76 8.59 -5.84
C ILE A 35 -4.21 10.03 -5.70
N GLU A 36 -5.06 10.97 -5.29
CA GLU A 36 -4.69 12.37 -5.14
C GLU A 36 -3.60 12.61 -4.07
N PRO A 37 -3.74 12.07 -2.84
CA PRO A 37 -2.67 12.11 -1.84
C PRO A 37 -1.33 11.56 -2.35
N ILE A 38 -1.34 10.40 -3.01
CA ILE A 38 -0.13 9.77 -3.56
C ILE A 38 0.53 10.68 -4.60
N MET A 39 -0.25 11.24 -5.53
CA MET A 39 0.27 12.17 -6.53
C MET A 39 0.88 13.43 -5.91
N LYS A 40 0.19 14.01 -4.90
CA LYS A 40 0.69 15.20 -4.19
C LYS A 40 1.96 14.95 -3.41
N ALA A 41 2.19 13.72 -2.97
CA ALA A 41 3.43 13.30 -2.31
C ALA A 41 4.56 12.96 -3.30
N GLY A 42 4.34 13.07 -4.62
CA GLY A 42 5.36 12.83 -5.64
C GLY A 42 5.31 11.43 -6.27
N GLY A 43 4.28 10.64 -5.96
CA GLY A 43 4.11 9.28 -6.48
C GLY A 43 4.81 8.21 -5.67
N VAL A 44 4.83 6.99 -6.23
CA VAL A 44 5.42 5.80 -5.60
C VAL A 44 6.59 5.30 -6.42
N LYS A 45 7.73 5.13 -5.76
CA LYS A 45 8.90 4.49 -6.34
C LYS A 45 8.79 2.98 -6.15
N LEU A 46 8.80 2.21 -7.23
CA LEU A 46 8.76 0.75 -7.23
C LEU A 46 10.17 0.18 -7.42
N ILE A 47 10.47 -0.84 -6.64
CA ILE A 47 11.68 -1.68 -6.76
C ILE A 47 11.31 -3.15 -6.89
N GLU A 48 12.08 -3.88 -7.68
CA GLU A 48 12.00 -5.33 -7.71
C GLU A 48 12.46 -5.92 -6.36
N PRO A 49 11.97 -7.10 -5.94
CA PRO A 49 12.46 -7.77 -4.74
C PRO A 49 13.98 -7.98 -4.70
N SER A 50 14.62 -8.15 -5.87
CA SER A 50 16.08 -8.30 -5.99
C SER A 50 16.86 -7.00 -5.83
N GLU A 51 16.19 -5.85 -5.85
CA GLU A 51 16.80 -4.53 -5.60
C GLU A 51 16.81 -4.17 -4.09
N ALA A 52 16.12 -4.94 -3.23
CA ALA A 52 16.14 -4.75 -1.78
C ALA A 52 17.45 -5.25 -1.17
N GLY A 53 17.99 -4.51 -0.20
CA GLY A 53 19.22 -4.86 0.50
C GLY A 53 19.03 -5.98 1.51
N ASP A 54 20.04 -6.83 1.68
CA ASP A 54 20.03 -7.94 2.66
C ASP A 54 19.82 -7.48 4.12
N ALA A 55 20.17 -6.23 4.41
CA ALA A 55 20.04 -5.61 5.73
C ALA A 55 18.86 -4.64 5.84
N ASP A 56 18.05 -4.48 4.78
CA ASP A 56 16.92 -3.57 4.78
C ASP A 56 15.86 -4.03 5.77
N HIS A 57 15.29 -3.08 6.49
CA HIS A 57 14.10 -3.30 7.28
C HIS A 57 12.87 -2.98 6.44
N MET A 58 11.92 -3.91 6.40
CA MET A 58 10.67 -3.71 5.70
C MET A 58 9.47 -4.00 6.59
N ALA A 59 8.35 -3.34 6.29
CA ALA A 59 7.08 -3.63 6.92
C ALA A 59 5.94 -3.69 5.90
N VAL A 60 4.94 -4.48 6.27
CA VAL A 60 3.68 -4.57 5.55
C VAL A 60 2.74 -3.51 6.06
N ALA A 61 2.11 -2.76 5.16
CA ALA A 61 1.04 -1.83 5.49
C ALA A 61 -0.26 -2.28 4.81
N ALA A 62 -1.33 -2.39 5.60
CA ALA A 62 -2.65 -2.82 5.15
C ALA A 62 -3.75 -2.27 6.06
N GLY A 63 -4.98 -2.22 5.55
CA GLY A 63 -6.19 -2.03 6.33
C GLY A 63 -6.82 -3.37 6.70
N VAL A 64 -7.26 -3.51 7.96
CA VAL A 64 -8.01 -4.67 8.45
C VAL A 64 -9.22 -4.19 9.23
N GLY A 65 -10.40 -4.73 8.94
CA GLY A 65 -11.63 -4.37 9.64
C GLY A 65 -12.87 -4.40 8.74
N SER A 66 -13.93 -3.73 9.18
CA SER A 66 -15.18 -3.63 8.42
C SER A 66 -15.00 -2.78 7.15
N PRO A 67 -15.36 -3.30 5.96
CA PRO A 67 -15.40 -2.51 4.73
C PRO A 67 -16.30 -1.28 4.85
N GLU A 68 -17.43 -1.40 5.54
CA GLU A 68 -18.41 -0.33 5.68
C GLU A 68 -17.86 0.84 6.51
N ALA A 69 -17.13 0.52 7.59
CA ALA A 69 -16.41 1.51 8.37
C ALA A 69 -15.31 2.19 7.53
N ALA A 70 -14.55 1.41 6.74
CA ALA A 70 -13.51 1.94 5.87
C ALA A 70 -14.06 2.90 4.80
N THR A 71 -15.28 2.64 4.30
CA THR A 71 -15.95 3.53 3.34
C THR A 71 -16.56 4.79 3.95
N SER A 72 -16.70 4.87 5.28
CA SER A 72 -17.26 6.06 5.94
C SER A 72 -16.32 7.27 5.91
N ASP A 73 -15.00 7.03 5.93
CA ASP A 73 -13.94 8.02 5.75
C ASP A 73 -12.74 7.41 5.02
N PRO A 74 -12.83 7.21 3.69
CA PRO A 74 -11.75 6.61 2.92
C PRO A 74 -10.49 7.50 2.88
N GLY A 75 -10.65 8.83 3.06
CA GLY A 75 -9.53 9.77 3.08
C GLY A 75 -8.63 9.63 4.30
N ALA A 76 -9.14 9.09 5.41
CA ALA A 76 -8.34 8.79 6.60
C ALA A 76 -7.14 7.86 6.31
N PHE A 77 -7.28 6.96 5.32
CA PHE A 77 -6.21 6.05 4.91
C PHE A 77 -4.99 6.75 4.29
N ALA A 78 -5.08 8.05 3.96
CA ALA A 78 -3.91 8.82 3.54
C ALA A 78 -2.95 9.13 4.71
N LYS A 79 -3.41 9.02 5.96
CA LYS A 79 -2.64 9.40 7.16
C LYS A 79 -2.49 8.28 8.17
N ILE A 80 -3.56 7.55 8.49
CA ILE A 80 -3.57 6.56 9.57
C ILE A 80 -2.53 5.44 9.34
N PRO A 81 -2.40 4.85 8.14
CA PRO A 81 -1.37 3.84 7.88
C PRO A 81 0.06 4.34 8.10
N VAL A 82 0.34 5.61 7.76
CA VAL A 82 1.66 6.24 7.99
C VAL A 82 1.95 6.34 9.49
N ILE A 83 0.97 6.79 10.27
CA ILE A 83 1.09 6.88 11.74
C ILE A 83 1.36 5.49 12.35
N ALA A 84 0.66 4.45 11.87
CA ALA A 84 0.87 3.08 12.33
C ALA A 84 2.26 2.54 11.94
N PHE A 85 2.71 2.85 10.72
CA PHE A 85 4.02 2.48 10.21
C PHE A 85 5.16 3.11 11.03
N ASP A 86 5.06 4.41 11.34
CA ASP A 86 6.00 5.13 12.20
C ASP A 86 6.02 4.60 13.63
N ALA A 87 4.83 4.30 14.18
CA ALA A 87 4.71 3.73 15.52
C ALA A 87 5.40 2.37 15.60
N LEU A 88 5.23 1.52 14.58
CA LEU A 88 5.91 0.23 14.49
C LEU A 88 7.43 0.40 14.39
N ALA A 89 7.91 1.30 13.51
CA ALA A 89 9.33 1.61 13.36
C ALA A 89 9.96 2.00 14.71
N LYS A 90 9.30 2.93 15.42
CA LYS A 90 9.71 3.37 16.77
C LYS A 90 9.71 2.23 17.78
N MET A 91 8.68 1.37 17.80
CA MET A 91 8.60 0.24 18.71
C MET A 91 9.70 -0.79 18.45
N ARG A 92 10.11 -0.96 17.19
CA ARG A 92 11.15 -1.90 16.79
C ARG A 92 12.56 -1.32 16.89
N GLY A 93 12.69 0.01 17.04
CA GLY A 93 13.98 0.69 17.07
C GLY A 93 14.71 0.68 15.73
N VAL A 94 13.95 0.65 14.62
CA VAL A 94 14.48 0.62 13.25
C VAL A 94 13.84 1.72 12.42
N THR A 95 14.47 2.09 11.32
CA THR A 95 13.83 2.81 10.21
C THR A 95 13.50 1.76 9.15
N PHE A 96 12.30 1.82 8.56
CA PHE A 96 11.97 0.94 7.44
C PHE A 96 12.47 1.57 6.13
N ASP A 97 13.21 0.78 5.36
CA ASP A 97 13.76 1.15 4.07
C ASP A 97 12.73 0.95 2.95
N ASN A 98 11.84 -0.03 3.11
CA ASN A 98 10.85 -0.40 2.09
C ASN A 98 9.49 -0.74 2.72
N VAL A 99 8.41 -0.57 1.96
CA VAL A 99 7.06 -1.07 2.31
C VAL A 99 6.59 -2.12 1.31
N LEU A 100 5.81 -3.09 1.79
CA LEU A 100 5.28 -4.18 0.98
C LEU A 100 3.76 -4.31 1.15
N SER A 101 3.06 -4.69 0.09
CA SER A 101 1.65 -5.09 0.17
C SER A 101 1.50 -6.52 0.71
N VAL A 102 0.50 -6.75 1.57
CA VAL A 102 0.18 -8.12 2.01
C VAL A 102 -0.52 -8.93 0.91
N GLU A 103 -1.36 -8.27 0.12
CA GLU A 103 -2.23 -8.90 -0.87
C GLU A 103 -2.50 -7.95 -2.06
N ILE A 104 -3.07 -8.47 -3.14
CA ILE A 104 -3.57 -7.64 -4.24
C ILE A 104 -5.02 -7.25 -3.96
N GLY A 105 -5.33 -5.95 -4.02
CA GLY A 105 -6.68 -5.45 -3.80
C GLY A 105 -6.78 -3.93 -3.93
N ALA A 106 -7.96 -3.44 -4.32
CA ALA A 106 -8.15 -2.02 -4.60
C ALA A 106 -7.81 -1.12 -3.39
N GLY A 107 -8.13 -1.55 -2.17
CA GLY A 107 -7.71 -0.87 -0.95
C GLY A 107 -6.28 -1.22 -0.54
N ASN A 108 -6.01 -2.51 -0.34
CA ASN A 108 -4.77 -2.99 0.27
C ASN A 108 -3.53 -2.93 -0.63
N SER A 109 -3.68 -2.66 -1.94
CA SER A 109 -2.56 -2.24 -2.79
C SER A 109 -2.27 -0.73 -2.67
N PHE A 110 -3.28 0.10 -2.44
CA PHE A 110 -3.13 1.56 -2.36
C PHE A 110 -2.73 2.08 -0.97
N VAL A 111 -3.10 1.38 0.09
CA VAL A 111 -2.65 1.69 1.46
C VAL A 111 -1.12 1.71 1.58
N PRO A 112 -0.37 0.65 1.18
CA PRO A 112 1.09 0.68 1.21
C PRO A 112 1.68 1.69 0.22
N MET A 113 1.02 1.94 -0.92
CA MET A 113 1.42 3.02 -1.85
C MET A 113 1.35 4.40 -1.20
N ALA A 114 0.31 4.69 -0.42
CA ALA A 114 0.20 5.95 0.31
C ALA A 114 1.28 6.09 1.39
N VAL A 115 1.64 4.99 2.06
CA VAL A 115 2.78 4.95 2.99
C VAL A 115 4.09 5.24 2.27
N ALA A 116 4.38 4.53 1.18
CA ALA A 116 5.59 4.72 0.37
C ALA A 116 5.75 6.19 -0.07
N ALA A 117 4.69 6.74 -0.68
CA ALA A 117 4.69 8.10 -1.19
C ALA A 117 4.92 9.13 -0.07
N THR A 118 4.24 8.97 1.07
CA THR A 118 4.35 9.92 2.19
C THR A 118 5.71 9.85 2.87
N GLN A 119 6.25 8.64 3.06
CA GLN A 119 7.54 8.43 3.74
C GLN A 119 8.73 8.70 2.83
N GLY A 120 8.53 8.80 1.52
CA GLY A 120 9.61 8.94 0.55
C GLY A 120 10.49 7.69 0.42
N ILE A 121 9.94 6.51 0.76
CA ILE A 121 10.62 5.22 0.65
C ILE A 121 10.03 4.41 -0.51
N PRO A 122 10.81 3.53 -1.17
CA PRO A 122 10.27 2.70 -2.22
C PRO A 122 9.30 1.62 -1.68
N MET A 123 8.41 1.20 -2.56
CA MET A 123 7.55 0.04 -2.39
C MET A 123 8.11 -1.12 -3.22
N ILE A 124 8.09 -2.31 -2.66
CA ILE A 124 8.44 -3.54 -3.41
C ILE A 124 7.33 -3.80 -4.43
N ASP A 125 7.70 -4.02 -5.69
CA ASP A 125 6.82 -4.48 -6.76
C ASP A 125 6.50 -5.97 -6.55
N GLY A 126 5.61 -6.21 -5.60
CA GLY A 126 5.28 -7.53 -5.11
C GLY A 126 4.21 -7.47 -4.04
N SER A 127 3.71 -8.66 -3.70
CA SER A 127 2.68 -8.84 -2.70
C SER A 127 2.88 -10.17 -1.99
N GLY A 128 2.60 -10.21 -0.68
CA GLY A 128 2.65 -11.43 0.12
C GLY A 128 1.74 -12.55 -0.43
N ALA A 129 0.64 -12.16 -1.07
CA ALA A 129 -0.24 -13.04 -1.84
C ALA A 129 -0.56 -12.44 -3.21
N GLY A 130 -0.56 -13.26 -4.26
CA GLY A 130 -0.90 -12.83 -5.64
C GLY A 130 -2.39 -12.55 -5.90
N ARG A 131 -3.19 -12.41 -4.84
CA ARG A 131 -4.64 -12.13 -4.81
C ARG A 131 -5.04 -11.71 -3.39
N ALA A 132 -6.28 -11.30 -3.16
CA ALA A 132 -6.78 -11.17 -1.80
C ALA A 132 -6.94 -12.52 -1.11
N VAL A 133 -6.65 -12.57 0.19
CA VAL A 133 -6.78 -13.77 1.02
C VAL A 133 -7.61 -13.48 2.28
N PRO A 134 -8.49 -14.40 2.71
CA PRO A 134 -9.32 -14.22 3.91
C PRO A 134 -8.56 -14.22 5.24
N SER A 135 -7.30 -14.69 5.27
CA SER A 135 -6.52 -14.82 6.51
C SER A 135 -5.01 -14.81 6.23
N LEU A 136 -4.21 -14.36 7.20
CA LEU A 136 -2.75 -14.24 7.09
C LEU A 136 -1.98 -15.58 7.01
N THR A 137 -2.60 -16.70 7.33
CA THR A 137 -1.93 -18.02 7.37
C THR A 137 -2.02 -18.81 6.06
N MET A 138 -2.55 -18.22 5.00
CA MET A 138 -2.61 -18.84 3.66
C MET A 138 -1.45 -18.40 2.80
#